data_AF-A0A958WIT6-F1
#
_entry.id   AF-A0A958WIT6-F1
#
_cell.length_a   1.000
_cell.length_b   1.000
_cell.length_c   1.000
_cell.angle_alpha   90.00
_cell.angle_beta   90.00
_cell.angle_gamma   90.00
#
_symmetry.space_group_name_H-M   'P 1'
#
loop_
_entity.id
_entity.type
_entity.pdbx_description
1 polymer ?
#
loop_
_entity_poly.entity_id
_entity_poly.type
_entity_poly.pdbx_seq_one_letter_code
_entity_poly.pdbx_strand_id
1 'polypeptide(L)'
;MAGKTLFDKLWDAHVVKHVEEGPDVLYIDRHLIHEVTSPQAFAGIEKRGVPLFRPKQTIATADHNVPTQDQHLPIKEVLSRTQVEALKTNCEKHGVELYGLGHANQGIVHVIGPELGITQPGMTIVCGDSHTSTHGAFGAIAFGIGTSEVEQVFATQCILQNKPKSMRIEVNGELQKGVTAKDIILYVISKISTSGGTGYFVEFAGSAIESLSMEGRMTVCNMSIELGARGGMIAPDQTTFDYIKGRDFAPKGEEWDEKLAYWKTLTTDADAEYDKVVTFDASDIEPMITFGTNPAMGIKISGSVPLPNGDQSYRKSLDYMQLEAGVSLKGKPVDYVFIGSCTNSRIEDLRAVAKIVKEKKKADNIT
;
A
#
# COMPACT_ATOMS: atom_id res chain seq x y z
N MET A 1 -9.96 32.12 3.40
CA MET A 1 -9.71 30.83 4.07
C MET A 1 -8.39 30.33 3.53
N ALA A 2 -7.52 29.77 4.37
CA ALA A 2 -6.29 29.13 3.89
C ALA A 2 -6.63 27.98 2.93
N GLY A 3 -5.72 27.69 2.00
CA GLY A 3 -5.81 26.54 1.10
C GLY A 3 -5.94 25.21 1.84
N LYS A 4 -6.44 24.19 1.15
CA LYS A 4 -6.59 22.83 1.68
C LYS A 4 -5.54 21.88 1.11
N THR A 5 -5.03 21.00 1.95
CA THR A 5 -4.25 19.85 1.50
C THR A 5 -5.12 18.93 0.65
N LEU A 6 -4.51 18.11 -0.21
CA LEU A 6 -5.22 17.08 -0.96
C LEU A 6 -5.98 16.15 0.00
N PHE A 7 -5.34 15.76 1.10
CA PHE A 7 -5.95 14.95 2.14
C PHE A 7 -7.21 15.61 2.72
N ASP A 8 -7.15 16.90 3.05
CA ASP A 8 -8.31 17.63 3.59
C ASP A 8 -9.45 17.73 2.58
N LYS A 9 -9.14 18.01 1.31
CA LYS A 9 -10.15 18.08 0.24
C LYS A 9 -10.90 16.76 0.12
N LEU A 10 -10.18 15.64 0.08
CA LEU A 10 -10.80 14.32 -0.04
C LEU A 10 -11.55 13.95 1.23
N TRP A 11 -10.96 14.18 2.42
CA TRP A 11 -11.62 13.83 3.66
C TRP A 11 -12.97 14.53 3.77
N ASP A 12 -12.97 15.86 3.61
CA ASP A 12 -14.16 16.69 3.73
C ASP A 12 -15.24 16.31 2.69
N ALA A 13 -14.83 15.89 1.49
CA ALA A 13 -15.75 15.43 0.44
C ALA A 13 -16.43 14.09 0.76
N HIS A 14 -15.86 13.28 1.64
CA HIS A 14 -16.37 11.94 1.99
C HIS A 14 -17.00 11.86 3.38
N VAL A 15 -16.95 12.94 4.18
CA VAL A 15 -17.67 12.99 5.46
C VAL A 15 -19.17 13.03 5.19
N VAL A 16 -19.87 11.96 5.57
CA VAL A 16 -21.34 11.86 5.52
C VAL A 16 -21.95 12.59 6.71
N LYS A 17 -21.30 12.49 7.87
CA LYS A 17 -21.76 13.12 9.11
C LYS A 17 -20.58 13.36 10.04
N HIS A 18 -20.49 14.59 10.53
CA HIS A 18 -19.62 14.93 11.67
C HIS A 18 -20.32 14.56 12.98
N VAL A 19 -19.60 13.89 13.88
CA VAL A 19 -20.06 13.62 15.25
C VAL A 19 -19.35 14.60 16.18
N GLU A 20 -20.12 15.43 16.88
CA GLU A 20 -19.57 16.38 17.86
C GLU A 20 -18.75 15.63 18.91
N GLU A 21 -17.52 16.07 19.15
CA GLU A 21 -16.54 15.43 20.04
C GLU A 21 -16.24 13.95 19.72
N GLY A 22 -16.53 13.50 18.49
CA GLY A 22 -16.40 12.11 18.07
C GLY A 22 -15.80 11.93 16.67
N PRO A 23 -15.73 10.67 16.20
CA PRO A 23 -15.23 10.36 14.87
C PRO A 23 -16.20 10.79 13.77
N ASP A 24 -15.67 11.14 12.60
CA ASP A 24 -16.46 11.35 11.40
C ASP A 24 -17.02 10.03 10.88
N VAL A 25 -18.24 10.08 10.32
CA VAL A 25 -18.79 9.00 9.49
C VAL A 25 -18.27 9.20 8.07
N LEU A 26 -17.27 8.42 7.69
CA LEU A 26 -16.61 8.51 6.39
C LEU A 26 -17.25 7.51 5.40
N TYR A 27 -17.66 7.99 4.23
CA TYR A 27 -18.13 7.14 3.13
C TYR A 27 -16.95 6.41 2.49
N ILE A 28 -17.17 5.16 2.09
CA ILE A 28 -16.18 4.30 1.43
C ILE A 28 -16.57 4.06 -0.03
N ASP A 29 -15.77 4.50 -1.00
CA ASP A 29 -16.05 4.25 -2.42
C ASP A 29 -15.80 2.81 -2.84
N ARG A 30 -14.72 2.20 -2.34
CA ARG A 30 -14.34 0.82 -2.65
C ARG A 30 -13.92 0.05 -1.41
N HIS A 31 -14.43 -1.16 -1.32
CA HIS A 31 -14.09 -2.12 -0.28
C HIS A 31 -13.41 -3.31 -0.93
N LEU A 32 -12.12 -3.51 -0.66
CA LEU A 32 -11.43 -4.70 -1.10
C LEU A 32 -11.42 -5.71 0.04
N ILE A 33 -11.58 -6.99 -0.27
CA ILE A 33 -11.64 -8.05 0.74
C ILE A 33 -10.83 -9.28 0.31
N HIS A 34 -10.39 -10.05 1.30
CA HIS A 34 -9.59 -11.26 1.12
C HIS A 34 -9.94 -12.32 2.17
N GLU A 35 -9.41 -13.53 2.03
CA GLU A 35 -9.87 -14.71 2.78
C GLU A 35 -9.49 -14.72 4.27
N VAL A 36 -8.56 -13.88 4.71
CA VAL A 36 -8.04 -13.94 6.08
C VAL A 36 -9.00 -13.28 7.08
N THR A 37 -9.48 -12.08 6.75
CA THR A 37 -10.22 -11.21 7.68
C THR A 37 -11.72 -11.14 7.39
N SER A 38 -12.12 -11.43 6.16
CA SER A 38 -13.48 -11.25 5.67
C SER A 38 -14.48 -12.32 6.10
N PRO A 39 -14.13 -13.63 6.23
CA PRO A 39 -15.07 -14.65 6.67
C PRO A 39 -15.73 -14.33 8.01
N GLN A 40 -14.97 -13.76 8.96
CA GLN A 40 -15.48 -13.35 10.26
C GLN A 40 -16.46 -12.18 10.14
N ALA A 41 -16.19 -11.21 9.27
CA ALA A 41 -17.09 -10.08 9.03
C ALA A 41 -18.40 -10.52 8.37
N PHE A 42 -18.36 -11.45 7.41
CA PHE A 42 -19.57 -12.05 6.85
C PHE A 42 -20.41 -12.76 7.92
N ALA A 43 -19.77 -13.57 8.77
CA ALA A 43 -20.46 -14.24 9.88
C ALA A 43 -21.09 -13.24 10.87
N GLY A 44 -20.41 -12.12 11.15
CA GLY A 44 -20.92 -11.05 11.99
C GLY A 44 -22.16 -10.37 11.41
N ILE A 45 -22.15 -10.06 10.11
CA ILE A 45 -23.30 -9.48 9.41
C ILE A 45 -24.48 -10.45 9.34
N GLU A 46 -24.22 -11.72 9.06
CA GLU A 46 -25.26 -12.75 9.06
C GLU A 46 -25.90 -12.93 10.44
N LYS A 47 -25.09 -12.96 11.50
CA LYS A 47 -25.59 -13.03 12.88
C LYS A 47 -26.48 -11.85 13.25
N ARG A 48 -26.21 -10.66 12.69
CA ARG A 48 -27.02 -9.45 12.88
C ARG A 48 -28.31 -9.46 12.05
N GLY A 49 -28.43 -10.37 11.08
CA GLY A 49 -29.60 -10.44 10.18
C GLY A 49 -29.71 -9.25 9.23
N VAL A 50 -28.60 -8.57 8.93
CA VAL A 50 -28.58 -7.42 8.01
C VAL A 50 -27.97 -7.81 6.66
N PRO A 51 -28.45 -7.29 5.54
CA PRO A 51 -27.84 -7.55 4.24
C PRO A 51 -26.57 -6.72 4.03
N LEU A 52 -25.75 -7.11 3.05
CA LEU A 52 -24.70 -6.23 2.53
C LEU A 52 -25.35 -5.05 1.82
N PHE A 53 -25.02 -3.82 2.23
CA PHE A 53 -25.68 -2.61 1.74
C PHE A 53 -25.36 -2.30 0.26
N ARG A 54 -24.08 -2.44 -0.12
CA ARG A 54 -23.61 -2.17 -1.50
C ARG A 54 -22.60 -3.23 -1.96
N PRO A 55 -23.05 -4.48 -2.24
CA PRO A 55 -22.14 -5.57 -2.62
C PRO A 55 -21.33 -5.24 -3.89
N LYS A 56 -21.85 -4.44 -4.82
CA LYS A 56 -21.14 -4.00 -6.03
C LYS A 56 -19.96 -3.05 -5.77
N GLN A 57 -19.84 -2.48 -4.56
CA GLN A 57 -18.67 -1.70 -4.16
C GLN A 57 -17.60 -2.55 -3.46
N THR A 58 -17.88 -3.85 -3.30
CA THR A 58 -16.97 -4.81 -2.69
C THR A 58 -16.39 -5.72 -3.77
N ILE A 59 -15.06 -5.90 -3.77
CA ILE A 59 -14.36 -6.83 -4.66
C ILE A 59 -13.46 -7.72 -3.81
N ALA A 60 -13.55 -9.02 -4.05
CA ALA A 60 -12.78 -10.03 -3.33
C ALA A 60 -11.69 -10.64 -4.20
N THR A 61 -10.57 -11.00 -3.58
CA THR A 61 -9.54 -11.87 -4.17
C THR A 61 -9.06 -12.87 -3.13
N ALA A 62 -8.49 -13.98 -3.59
CA ALA A 62 -7.77 -14.91 -2.71
C ALA A 62 -6.27 -14.79 -2.96
N ASP A 63 -5.49 -14.35 -1.97
CA ASP A 63 -4.07 -14.03 -2.15
C ASP A 63 -3.11 -14.36 -0.99
N HIS A 64 -3.57 -14.56 0.26
CA HIS A 64 -2.69 -14.84 1.41
C HIS A 64 -2.45 -16.34 1.65
N ASN A 65 -3.46 -17.17 1.38
CA ASN A 65 -3.51 -18.60 1.67
C ASN A 65 -3.43 -19.45 0.38
N VAL A 66 -2.82 -18.88 -0.66
CA VAL A 66 -2.62 -19.52 -1.96
C VAL A 66 -1.29 -20.27 -1.95
N PRO A 67 -1.27 -21.57 -2.29
CA PRO A 67 -0.02 -22.34 -2.29
C PRO A 67 0.90 -21.88 -3.42
N THR A 68 2.22 -21.85 -3.18
CA THR A 68 3.21 -21.48 -4.22
C THR A 68 3.33 -22.54 -5.32
N GLN A 69 3.04 -23.80 -4.99
CA GLN A 69 3.11 -24.95 -5.89
C GLN A 69 1.73 -25.61 -6.01
N ASP A 70 1.51 -26.32 -7.13
CA ASP A 70 0.31 -27.13 -7.34
C ASP A 70 -1.02 -26.38 -7.15
N GLN A 71 -1.09 -25.10 -7.54
CA GLN A 71 -2.30 -24.27 -7.38
C GLN A 71 -3.56 -24.82 -8.07
N HIS A 72 -3.38 -25.75 -9.01
CA HIS A 72 -4.47 -26.47 -9.68
C HIS A 72 -5.06 -27.60 -8.82
N LEU A 73 -4.42 -27.97 -7.72
CA LEU A 73 -4.88 -28.96 -6.75
C LEU A 73 -5.58 -28.27 -5.56
N PRO A 74 -6.43 -29.00 -4.81
CA PRO A 74 -6.99 -28.49 -3.56
C PRO A 74 -5.88 -28.07 -2.59
N ILE A 75 -6.11 -26.96 -1.87
CA ILE A 75 -5.20 -26.51 -0.81
C ILE A 75 -5.09 -27.62 0.25
N LYS A 76 -3.85 -28.10 0.47
CA LYS A 76 -3.57 -29.21 1.39
C LYS A 76 -3.78 -28.80 2.85
N GLU A 77 -3.31 -27.60 3.21
CA GLU A 77 -3.42 -27.06 4.55
C GLU A 77 -4.89 -26.70 4.85
N VAL A 78 -5.42 -27.25 5.95
CA VAL A 78 -6.85 -27.27 6.25
C VAL A 78 -7.37 -25.88 6.58
N LEU A 79 -6.62 -25.09 7.35
CA LEU A 79 -7.03 -23.74 7.75
C LEU A 79 -7.12 -22.82 6.54
N SER A 80 -6.07 -22.82 5.70
CA SER A 80 -5.97 -22.10 4.44
C SER A 80 -7.11 -22.44 3.50
N ARG A 81 -7.38 -23.75 3.32
CA ARG A 81 -8.51 -24.23 2.50
C ARG A 81 -9.84 -23.69 3.03
N THR A 82 -10.06 -23.79 4.35
CA THR A 82 -11.31 -23.36 4.99
C THR A 82 -11.56 -21.87 4.79
N GLN A 83 -10.53 -21.04 4.92
CA GLN A 83 -10.63 -19.59 4.71
C GLN A 83 -10.99 -19.24 3.26
N VAL A 84 -10.31 -19.85 2.28
CA VAL A 84 -10.58 -19.62 0.85
C VAL A 84 -11.98 -20.12 0.46
N GLU A 85 -12.40 -21.29 0.94
CA GLU A 85 -13.75 -21.83 0.69
C GLU A 85 -14.84 -20.97 1.35
N ALA A 86 -14.59 -20.45 2.56
CA ALA A 86 -15.50 -19.56 3.24
C ALA A 86 -15.66 -18.23 2.49
N LEU A 87 -14.57 -17.63 2.00
CA LEU A 87 -14.64 -16.44 1.15
C LEU A 87 -15.49 -16.71 -0.09
N LYS A 88 -15.22 -17.80 -0.81
CA LYS A 88 -15.98 -18.20 -1.99
C LYS A 88 -17.48 -18.33 -1.72
N THR A 89 -17.84 -19.11 -0.70
CA THR A 89 -19.23 -19.35 -0.31
C THR A 89 -19.94 -18.05 0.06
N ASN A 90 -19.28 -17.18 0.81
CA ASN A 90 -19.84 -15.89 1.22
C ASN A 90 -20.02 -14.94 0.03
N CYS A 91 -19.04 -14.85 -0.87
CA CYS A 91 -19.14 -14.01 -2.06
C CYS A 91 -20.29 -14.47 -2.97
N GLU A 92 -20.42 -15.77 -3.22
CA GLU A 92 -21.54 -16.34 -3.99
C GLU A 92 -22.90 -16.03 -3.34
N LYS A 93 -23.01 -16.23 -2.01
CA LYS A 93 -24.23 -15.98 -1.24
C LYS A 93 -24.66 -14.51 -1.27
N HIS A 94 -23.71 -13.58 -1.21
CA HIS A 94 -23.99 -12.15 -1.08
C HIS A 94 -23.84 -11.36 -2.38
N GLY A 95 -23.53 -12.03 -3.49
CA GLY A 95 -23.35 -11.39 -4.80
C GLY A 95 -22.16 -10.44 -4.85
N VAL A 96 -21.05 -10.81 -4.19
CA VAL A 96 -19.77 -10.07 -4.23
C VAL A 96 -18.89 -10.68 -5.33
N GLU A 97 -18.30 -9.82 -6.15
CA GLU A 97 -17.36 -10.24 -7.20
C GLU A 97 -16.10 -10.86 -6.56
N LEU A 98 -15.69 -12.03 -7.04
CA LEU A 98 -14.55 -12.77 -6.51
C LEU A 98 -13.57 -13.19 -7.61
N TYR A 99 -12.35 -12.70 -7.52
CA TYR A 99 -11.20 -13.21 -8.27
C TYR A 99 -10.49 -14.30 -7.45
N GLY A 100 -11.14 -15.46 -7.37
CA GLY A 100 -10.66 -16.62 -6.61
C GLY A 100 -9.57 -17.42 -7.34
N LEU A 101 -9.16 -18.54 -6.73
CA LEU A 101 -8.17 -19.46 -7.30
C LEU A 101 -8.46 -19.83 -8.76
N GLY A 102 -7.49 -19.59 -9.64
CA GLY A 102 -7.56 -19.91 -11.07
C GLY A 102 -8.30 -18.87 -11.93
N HIS A 103 -8.82 -17.80 -11.33
CA HIS A 103 -9.36 -16.68 -12.09
C HIS A 103 -8.23 -15.91 -12.80
N ALA A 104 -8.45 -15.44 -14.03
CA ALA A 104 -7.42 -14.73 -14.81
C ALA A 104 -6.93 -13.43 -14.14
N ASN A 105 -7.82 -12.78 -13.39
CA ASN A 105 -7.53 -11.57 -12.62
C ASN A 105 -7.23 -11.86 -11.13
N GLN A 106 -7.01 -13.12 -10.75
CA GLN A 106 -6.57 -13.43 -9.40
C GLN A 106 -5.17 -12.85 -9.17
N GLY A 107 -4.99 -12.17 -8.05
CA GLY A 107 -3.70 -11.64 -7.65
C GLY A 107 -3.76 -10.97 -6.29
N ILE A 108 -2.63 -10.43 -5.88
CA ILE A 108 -2.51 -9.69 -4.63
C ILE A 108 -3.49 -8.52 -4.63
N VAL A 109 -4.25 -8.34 -3.54
CA VAL A 109 -5.36 -7.37 -3.46
C VAL A 109 -4.94 -5.95 -3.85
N HIS A 110 -3.75 -5.51 -3.42
CA HIS A 110 -3.19 -4.18 -3.71
C HIS A 110 -2.56 -4.04 -5.10
N VAL A 111 -2.48 -5.15 -5.86
CA VAL A 111 -1.99 -5.18 -7.24
C VAL A 111 -3.16 -5.20 -8.22
N ILE A 112 -4.16 -6.05 -7.97
CA ILE A 112 -5.32 -6.18 -8.87
C ILE A 112 -6.16 -4.90 -8.93
N GLY A 113 -6.27 -4.16 -7.82
CA GLY A 113 -7.06 -2.93 -7.78
C GLY A 113 -6.57 -1.88 -8.80
N PRO A 114 -5.29 -1.51 -8.76
CA PRO A 114 -4.65 -0.68 -9.76
C PRO A 114 -4.69 -1.26 -11.18
N GLU A 115 -4.30 -2.53 -11.35
CA GLU A 115 -4.19 -3.16 -12.68
C GLU A 115 -5.51 -3.22 -13.45
N LEU A 116 -6.62 -3.39 -12.73
CA LEU A 116 -7.95 -3.43 -13.31
C LEU A 116 -8.60 -2.04 -13.43
N GLY A 117 -8.01 -0.99 -12.86
CA GLY A 117 -8.60 0.35 -12.83
C GLY A 117 -9.73 0.52 -11.80
N ILE A 118 -9.80 -0.37 -10.80
CA ILE A 118 -10.71 -0.27 -9.65
C ILE A 118 -10.28 0.90 -8.76
N THR A 119 -8.96 1.10 -8.64
CA THR A 119 -8.36 2.23 -7.92
C THR A 119 -8.35 3.45 -8.80
N GLN A 120 -8.98 4.53 -8.36
CA GLN A 120 -9.07 5.78 -9.10
C GLN A 120 -8.83 6.98 -8.18
N PRO A 121 -8.36 8.12 -8.73
CA PRO A 121 -8.14 9.32 -7.95
C PRO A 121 -9.42 9.84 -7.29
N GLY A 122 -9.26 10.37 -6.08
CA GLY A 122 -10.34 10.98 -5.32
C GLY A 122 -11.18 10.00 -4.51
N MET A 123 -10.88 8.70 -4.52
CA MET A 123 -11.67 7.68 -3.80
C MET A 123 -11.26 7.53 -2.32
N THR A 124 -12.18 7.02 -1.51
CA THR A 124 -11.88 6.33 -0.25
C THR A 124 -11.86 4.81 -0.44
N ILE A 125 -10.77 4.14 -0.05
CA ILE A 125 -10.56 2.71 -0.29
C ILE A 125 -10.10 2.01 0.98
N VAL A 126 -10.77 0.93 1.36
CA VAL A 126 -10.43 0.17 2.57
C VAL A 126 -10.37 -1.33 2.30
N CYS A 127 -9.54 -2.02 3.07
CA CYS A 127 -9.43 -3.48 3.09
C CYS A 127 -9.05 -3.94 4.48
N GLY A 128 -9.34 -5.20 4.81
CA GLY A 128 -8.84 -5.87 6.02
C GLY A 128 -7.33 -6.11 6.06
N ASP A 129 -6.54 -5.35 5.29
CA ASP A 129 -5.10 -5.49 5.12
C ASP A 129 -4.41 -4.13 5.29
N SER A 130 -3.28 -4.12 6.02
CA SER A 130 -2.56 -2.89 6.37
C SER A 130 -2.03 -2.12 5.16
N HIS A 131 -1.63 -2.81 4.10
CA HIS A 131 -0.96 -2.23 2.94
C HIS A 131 -1.92 -1.65 1.90
N THR A 132 -3.20 -1.50 2.25
CA THR A 132 -4.21 -0.77 1.46
C THR A 132 -3.76 0.66 1.15
N SER A 133 -2.84 1.22 1.93
CA SER A 133 -2.19 2.50 1.63
C SER A 133 -1.56 2.56 0.23
N THR A 134 -1.23 1.42 -0.40
CA THR A 134 -0.78 1.32 -1.80
C THR A 134 -1.65 2.15 -2.75
N HIS A 135 -2.98 2.12 -2.56
CA HIS A 135 -3.93 2.79 -3.45
C HIS A 135 -3.86 4.32 -3.35
N GLY A 136 -3.28 4.87 -2.29
CA GLY A 136 -3.10 6.31 -2.17
C GLY A 136 -2.11 6.90 -3.17
N ALA A 137 -1.30 6.06 -3.84
CA ALA A 137 -0.47 6.47 -4.98
C ALA A 137 -1.27 7.10 -6.14
N PHE A 138 -2.58 6.88 -6.17
CA PHE A 138 -3.52 7.44 -7.13
C PHE A 138 -4.18 8.73 -6.64
N GLY A 139 -3.78 9.28 -5.49
CA GLY A 139 -4.48 10.38 -4.85
C GLY A 139 -5.81 9.95 -4.24
N ALA A 140 -5.79 8.83 -3.54
CA ALA A 140 -6.94 8.27 -2.82
C ALA A 140 -6.66 8.25 -1.30
N ILE A 141 -7.70 8.36 -0.49
CA ILE A 141 -7.60 8.06 0.94
C ILE A 141 -7.76 6.56 1.10
N ALA A 142 -6.63 5.85 1.26
CA ALA A 142 -6.63 4.40 1.33
C ALA A 142 -5.89 3.88 2.57
N PHE A 143 -6.53 2.97 3.32
CA PHE A 143 -5.98 2.46 4.57
C PHE A 143 -6.60 1.13 5.01
N GLY A 144 -5.82 0.37 5.79
CA GLY A 144 -6.26 -0.90 6.37
C GLY A 144 -7.24 -0.70 7.52
N ILE A 145 -8.21 -1.61 7.62
CA ILE A 145 -9.26 -1.61 8.64
C ILE A 145 -9.35 -2.96 9.36
N GLY A 146 -9.88 -2.97 10.58
CA GLY A 146 -10.11 -4.21 11.33
C GLY A 146 -11.38 -4.93 10.90
N THR A 147 -11.54 -6.21 11.28
CA THR A 147 -12.74 -7.02 10.97
C THR A 147 -14.05 -6.33 11.38
N SER A 148 -14.10 -5.65 12.53
CA SER A 148 -15.31 -4.92 12.95
C SER A 148 -15.63 -3.72 12.05
N GLU A 149 -14.63 -3.09 11.45
CA GLU A 149 -14.83 -2.02 10.48
C GLU A 149 -15.23 -2.60 9.11
N VAL A 150 -14.71 -3.77 8.73
CA VAL A 150 -15.18 -4.51 7.54
C VAL A 150 -16.69 -4.76 7.64
N GLU A 151 -17.17 -5.18 8.82
CA GLU A 151 -18.62 -5.29 9.09
C GLU A 151 -19.35 -3.94 8.95
N GLN A 152 -18.77 -2.83 9.42
CA GLN A 152 -19.38 -1.49 9.27
C GLN A 152 -19.55 -1.11 7.80
N VAL A 153 -18.54 -1.36 6.97
CA VAL A 153 -18.59 -1.13 5.51
C VAL A 153 -19.66 -2.02 4.88
N PHE A 154 -19.72 -3.31 5.22
CA PHE A 154 -20.77 -4.20 4.74
C PHE A 154 -22.17 -3.70 5.09
N ALA A 155 -22.39 -3.25 6.33
CA ALA A 155 -23.69 -2.81 6.80
C ALA A 155 -24.12 -1.43 6.26
N THR A 156 -23.18 -0.52 6.01
CA THR A 156 -23.51 0.92 5.82
C THR A 156 -22.76 1.62 4.69
N GLN A 157 -21.74 0.98 4.10
CA GLN A 157 -20.74 1.62 3.23
C GLN A 157 -20.02 2.81 3.88
N CYS A 158 -20.03 2.88 5.21
CA CYS A 158 -19.38 3.92 5.98
C CYS A 158 -18.60 3.30 7.14
N ILE A 159 -17.64 4.06 7.66
CA ILE A 159 -16.91 3.72 8.89
C ILE A 159 -16.76 4.96 9.77
N LEU A 160 -16.58 4.76 11.07
CA LEU A 160 -16.27 5.83 12.00
C LEU A 160 -14.75 6.02 12.07
N GLN A 161 -14.26 7.21 11.74
CA GLN A 161 -12.82 7.53 11.80
C GLN A 161 -12.56 8.89 12.43
N ASN A 162 -11.56 8.96 13.30
CA ASN A 162 -10.97 10.25 13.68
C ASN A 162 -10.06 10.71 12.55
N LYS A 163 -10.21 11.96 12.10
CA LYS A 163 -9.35 12.56 11.06
C LYS A 163 -7.90 12.58 11.53
N PRO A 164 -6.97 11.86 10.87
CA PRO A 164 -5.54 11.99 11.15
C PRO A 164 -5.04 13.40 10.84
N LYS A 165 -3.90 13.77 11.43
CA LYS A 165 -3.20 15.00 11.05
C LYS A 165 -2.58 14.87 9.66
N SER A 166 -2.37 15.99 8.99
CA SER A 166 -1.71 16.06 7.69
C SER A 166 -0.18 16.08 7.84
N MET A 167 0.53 15.26 7.08
CA MET A 167 2.01 15.30 7.03
C MET A 167 2.47 15.33 5.58
N ARG A 168 3.40 16.23 5.25
CA ARG A 168 4.10 16.21 3.96
C ARG A 168 5.49 15.61 4.12
N ILE A 169 5.80 14.60 3.32
CA ILE A 169 7.16 14.11 3.12
C ILE A 169 7.60 14.52 1.72
N GLU A 170 8.53 15.46 1.68
CA GLU A 170 9.02 16.04 0.44
C GLU A 170 10.41 15.51 0.10
N VAL A 171 10.57 14.96 -1.10
CA VAL A 171 11.87 14.48 -1.60
C VAL A 171 12.20 15.19 -2.91
N ASN A 172 13.22 16.06 -2.86
CA ASN A 172 13.57 16.96 -3.96
C ASN A 172 14.96 16.64 -4.53
N GLY A 173 15.16 16.91 -5.81
CA GLY A 173 16.37 16.59 -6.56
C GLY A 173 16.22 15.39 -7.50
N GLU A 174 17.34 14.96 -8.07
CA GLU A 174 17.42 13.83 -9.00
C GLU A 174 17.96 12.58 -8.28
N LEU A 175 17.33 11.42 -8.53
CA LEU A 175 17.77 10.15 -7.98
C LEU A 175 19.05 9.68 -8.70
N GLN A 176 20.01 9.17 -7.93
CA GLN A 176 21.23 8.60 -8.49
C GLN A 176 20.95 7.30 -9.27
N LYS A 177 21.88 6.93 -10.15
CA LYS A 177 21.77 5.69 -10.93
C LYS A 177 21.64 4.48 -10.01
N GLY A 178 20.60 3.68 -10.26
CA GLY A 178 20.33 2.45 -9.51
C GLY A 178 19.51 2.66 -8.24
N VAL A 179 19.16 3.90 -7.91
CA VAL A 179 18.21 4.25 -6.85
C VAL A 179 16.79 4.12 -7.40
N THR A 180 15.90 3.55 -6.62
CA THR A 180 14.51 3.23 -6.94
C THR A 180 13.56 3.79 -5.88
N ALA A 181 12.26 3.72 -6.14
CA ALA A 181 11.23 4.08 -5.17
C ALA A 181 11.37 3.34 -3.82
N LYS A 182 11.83 2.08 -3.86
CA LYS A 182 12.08 1.28 -2.64
C LYS A 182 13.17 1.90 -1.78
N ASP A 183 14.21 2.42 -2.41
CA ASP A 183 15.32 3.07 -1.73
C ASP A 183 14.89 4.40 -1.09
N ILE A 184 14.03 5.17 -1.78
CA ILE A 184 13.46 6.40 -1.23
C ILE A 184 12.70 6.11 0.07
N ILE A 185 11.75 5.19 0.04
CA ILE A 185 10.90 4.95 1.20
C ILE A 185 11.68 4.30 2.36
N LEU A 186 12.64 3.41 2.08
CA LEU A 186 13.56 2.87 3.10
C LEU A 186 14.44 3.96 3.71
N TYR A 187 14.95 4.89 2.89
CA TYR A 187 15.71 6.04 3.38
C TYR A 187 14.86 6.90 4.31
N VAL A 188 13.65 7.29 3.88
CA VAL A 188 12.71 8.05 4.71
C VAL A 188 12.45 7.34 6.04
N ILE A 189 12.06 6.06 6.02
CA ILE A 189 11.77 5.28 7.23
C ILE A 189 13.02 5.20 8.14
N SER A 190 14.23 5.05 7.59
CA SER A 190 15.47 5.05 8.38
C SER A 190 15.74 6.39 9.08
N LYS A 191 15.23 7.51 8.55
CA LYS A 191 15.43 8.85 9.12
C LYS A 191 14.37 9.24 10.13
N ILE A 192 13.12 8.82 9.94
CA ILE A 192 12.01 9.19 10.82
C ILE A 192 11.51 8.06 11.72
N SER A 193 12.08 6.86 11.61
CA SER A 193 11.73 5.63 12.33
C SER A 193 10.38 5.02 11.96
N THR A 194 10.07 3.86 12.55
CA THR A 194 8.79 3.15 12.35
C THR A 194 7.59 3.84 12.99
N SER A 195 7.79 4.91 13.74
CA SER A 195 6.73 5.72 14.36
C SER A 195 6.71 7.18 13.87
N GLY A 196 7.51 7.51 12.85
CA GLY A 196 7.70 8.88 12.39
C GLY A 196 6.44 9.57 11.84
N GLY A 197 5.48 8.77 11.35
CA GLY A 197 4.18 9.20 10.84
C GLY A 197 2.99 8.76 11.69
N THR A 198 3.18 8.22 12.90
CA THR A 198 2.07 7.82 13.77
C THR A 198 1.09 8.96 14.02
N GLY A 199 -0.20 8.74 13.73
CA GLY A 199 -1.26 9.73 13.86
C GLY A 199 -1.42 10.67 12.66
N TYR A 200 -0.64 10.47 11.59
CA TYR A 200 -0.69 11.27 10.37
C TYR A 200 -1.20 10.47 9.17
N PHE A 201 -1.80 11.18 8.23
CA PHE A 201 -1.93 10.77 6.83
C PHE A 201 -0.86 11.52 6.03
N VAL A 202 -0.04 10.78 5.29
CA VAL A 202 1.14 11.34 4.64
C VAL A 202 0.87 11.66 3.17
N GLU A 203 1.17 12.88 2.75
CA GLU A 203 1.29 13.25 1.34
C GLU A 203 2.77 13.23 0.95
N PHE A 204 3.15 12.35 0.02
CA PHE A 204 4.48 12.31 -0.56
C PHE A 204 4.54 13.26 -1.76
N ALA A 205 5.51 14.16 -1.76
CA ALA A 205 5.66 15.22 -2.75
C ALA A 205 7.12 15.49 -3.09
N GLY A 206 7.35 16.40 -4.04
CA GLY A 206 8.69 16.81 -4.46
C GLY A 206 9.14 16.12 -5.73
N SER A 207 10.15 16.72 -6.39
CA SER A 207 10.53 16.36 -7.76
C SER A 207 10.92 14.89 -7.92
N ALA A 208 11.53 14.28 -6.90
CA ALA A 208 11.91 12.87 -6.95
C ALA A 208 10.69 11.95 -6.93
N ILE A 209 9.65 12.29 -6.14
CA ILE A 209 8.40 11.54 -6.08
C ILE A 209 7.61 11.70 -7.39
N GLU A 210 7.51 12.93 -7.90
CA GLU A 210 6.82 13.23 -9.16
C GLU A 210 7.44 12.49 -10.35
N SER A 211 8.77 12.31 -10.35
CA SER A 211 9.49 11.60 -11.40
C SER A 211 9.29 10.07 -11.42
N LEU A 212 8.67 9.49 -10.38
CA LEU A 212 8.44 8.05 -10.30
C LEU A 212 7.35 7.60 -11.29
N SER A 213 7.51 6.38 -11.82
CA SER A 213 6.41 5.64 -12.45
C SER A 213 5.29 5.36 -11.44
N MET A 214 4.10 4.99 -11.92
CA MET A 214 3.00 4.63 -11.02
C MET A 214 3.35 3.46 -10.10
N GLU A 215 4.10 2.49 -10.61
CA GLU A 215 4.66 1.37 -9.87
C GLU A 215 5.53 1.83 -8.71
N GLY A 216 6.43 2.80 -8.97
CA GLY A 216 7.25 3.41 -7.94
C GLY A 216 6.43 4.17 -6.89
N ARG A 217 5.43 4.95 -7.32
CA ARG A 217 4.50 5.65 -6.41
C ARG A 217 3.74 4.68 -5.51
N MET A 218 3.26 3.57 -6.07
CA MET A 218 2.63 2.50 -5.31
C MET A 218 3.58 1.87 -4.29
N THR A 219 4.86 1.66 -4.61
CA THR A 219 5.87 1.20 -3.64
C THR A 219 6.02 2.17 -2.46
N VAL A 220 6.07 3.48 -2.72
CA VAL A 220 6.20 4.51 -1.67
C VAL A 220 4.96 4.52 -0.77
N CYS A 221 3.76 4.56 -1.35
CA CYS A 221 2.52 4.59 -0.57
C CYS A 221 2.23 3.26 0.15
N ASN A 222 2.57 2.11 -0.45
CA ASN A 222 2.48 0.80 0.21
C ASN A 222 3.25 0.81 1.52
N MET A 223 4.46 1.39 1.51
CA MET A 223 5.35 1.38 2.66
C MET A 223 5.12 2.54 3.67
N SER A 224 4.02 3.28 3.56
CA SER A 224 3.67 4.32 4.54
C SER A 224 3.30 3.74 5.90
N ILE A 225 2.83 2.48 5.94
CA ILE A 225 2.47 1.83 7.21
C ILE A 225 3.73 1.48 8.03
N GLU A 226 4.87 1.24 7.37
CA GLU A 226 6.16 0.93 8.00
C GLU A 226 6.79 2.13 8.74
N LEU A 227 6.36 3.37 8.45
CA LEU A 227 6.67 4.56 9.27
C LEU A 227 5.54 4.92 10.25
N GLY A 228 4.52 4.06 10.38
CA GLY A 228 3.42 4.19 11.34
C GLY A 228 2.27 5.09 10.89
N ALA A 229 2.28 5.60 9.65
CA ALA A 229 1.20 6.46 9.16
C ALA A 229 -0.11 5.70 8.95
N ARG A 230 -1.24 6.41 9.04
CA ARG A 230 -2.56 5.83 8.75
C ARG A 230 -2.69 5.43 7.28
N GLY A 231 -2.03 6.17 6.41
CA GLY A 231 -1.95 5.94 4.98
C GLY A 231 -0.99 6.94 4.34
N GLY A 232 -0.73 6.74 3.05
CA GLY A 232 0.14 7.59 2.25
C GLY A 232 -0.51 7.88 0.92
N MET A 233 -0.41 9.11 0.42
CA MET A 233 -0.93 9.51 -0.89
C MET A 233 0.03 10.35 -1.69
N ILE A 234 -0.14 10.34 -3.01
CA ILE A 234 0.57 11.18 -3.97
C ILE A 234 -0.49 11.86 -4.84
N ALA A 235 -0.32 13.16 -5.11
CA ALA A 235 -1.24 13.88 -5.97
C ALA A 235 -1.24 13.26 -7.39
N PRO A 236 -2.43 13.00 -7.97
CA PRO A 236 -2.55 12.43 -9.30
C PRO A 236 -2.11 13.45 -10.35
N ASP A 237 -1.38 12.96 -11.34
CA ASP A 237 -0.91 13.77 -12.48
C ASP A 237 -1.04 12.97 -13.79
N GLN A 238 -0.39 13.44 -14.85
CA GLN A 238 -0.44 12.77 -16.15
C GLN A 238 0.02 11.31 -16.10
N THR A 239 1.03 10.98 -15.28
CA THR A 239 1.50 9.60 -15.07
C THR A 239 0.38 8.73 -14.50
N THR A 240 -0.39 9.28 -13.56
CA THR A 240 -1.57 8.60 -12.99
C THR A 240 -2.67 8.41 -14.03
N PHE A 241 -2.98 9.45 -14.82
CA PHE A 241 -4.05 9.38 -15.82
C PHE A 241 -3.72 8.40 -16.93
N ASP A 242 -2.47 8.39 -17.42
CA ASP A 242 -2.03 7.48 -18.47
C ASP A 242 -2.07 6.02 -18.01
N TYR A 243 -1.75 5.75 -16.75
CA TYR A 243 -1.80 4.40 -16.19
C TYR A 243 -3.22 3.82 -16.12
N ILE A 244 -4.21 4.65 -15.77
CA ILE A 244 -5.62 4.24 -15.63
C ILE A 244 -6.31 4.12 -16.99
N LYS A 245 -5.89 4.90 -17.99
CA LYS A 245 -6.58 4.98 -19.28
C LYS A 245 -6.67 3.60 -19.94
N GLY A 246 -7.90 3.20 -20.26
CA GLY A 246 -8.17 1.95 -20.97
C GLY A 246 -8.15 0.68 -20.10
N ARG A 247 -7.99 0.79 -18.77
CA ARG A 247 -8.22 -0.35 -17.86
C ARG A 247 -9.69 -0.76 -17.83
N ASP A 248 -9.95 -2.00 -17.44
CA ASP A 248 -11.28 -2.61 -17.53
C ASP A 248 -12.36 -1.82 -16.77
N PHE A 249 -12.02 -1.38 -15.56
CA PHE A 249 -12.89 -0.61 -14.66
C PHE A 249 -12.64 0.90 -14.72
N ALA A 250 -11.75 1.37 -15.59
CA ALA A 250 -11.59 2.79 -15.83
C ALA A 250 -12.85 3.37 -16.51
N PRO A 251 -13.21 4.64 -16.22
CA PRO A 251 -14.29 5.31 -16.93
C PRO A 251 -13.99 5.38 -18.44
N LYS A 252 -15.04 5.43 -19.26
CA LYS A 252 -14.93 5.39 -20.74
C LYS A 252 -15.76 6.48 -21.38
N GLY A 253 -15.36 6.95 -22.55
CA GLY A 253 -16.10 7.99 -23.30
C GLY A 253 -16.25 9.27 -22.50
N GLU A 254 -17.45 9.85 -22.47
CA GLU A 254 -17.73 11.11 -21.76
C GLU A 254 -17.43 11.02 -20.25
N GLU A 255 -17.67 9.87 -19.62
CA GLU A 255 -17.36 9.65 -18.20
C GLU A 255 -15.85 9.79 -17.93
N TRP A 256 -15.00 9.36 -18.89
CA TRP A 256 -13.56 9.53 -18.77
C TRP A 256 -13.19 11.01 -18.77
N ASP A 257 -13.77 11.80 -19.66
CA ASP A 257 -13.46 13.23 -19.77
C ASP A 257 -13.92 14.00 -18.53
N GLU A 258 -15.09 13.68 -17.97
CA GLU A 258 -15.59 14.24 -16.71
C GLU A 258 -14.68 13.87 -15.53
N LYS A 259 -14.32 12.59 -15.40
CA LYS A 259 -13.44 12.11 -14.34
C LYS A 259 -12.05 12.72 -14.45
N LEU A 260 -11.49 12.79 -15.65
CA LEU A 260 -10.18 13.41 -15.89
C LEU A 260 -10.19 14.90 -15.54
N ALA A 261 -11.26 15.63 -15.87
CA ALA A 261 -11.41 17.03 -15.49
C ALA A 261 -11.43 17.19 -13.97
N TYR A 262 -12.18 16.34 -13.25
CA TYR A 262 -12.18 16.31 -11.79
C TYR A 262 -10.82 15.93 -11.21
N TRP A 263 -10.18 14.88 -11.72
CA TRP A 263 -8.90 14.40 -11.20
C TRP A 263 -7.79 15.45 -11.31
N LYS A 264 -7.81 16.29 -12.35
CA LYS A 264 -6.88 17.43 -12.50
C LYS A 264 -7.03 18.50 -11.42
N THR A 265 -8.15 18.53 -10.69
CA THR A 265 -8.37 19.44 -9.55
C THR A 265 -7.84 18.88 -8.23
N LEU A 266 -7.46 17.59 -8.20
CA LEU A 266 -7.02 16.90 -7.00
C LEU A 266 -5.55 17.18 -6.72
N THR A 267 -5.25 18.42 -6.37
CA THR A 267 -3.92 18.83 -5.90
C THR A 267 -4.03 19.59 -4.59
N THR A 268 -2.96 19.63 -3.81
CA THR A 268 -2.88 20.54 -2.66
C THR A 268 -2.87 21.99 -3.12
N ASP A 269 -3.62 22.86 -2.45
CA ASP A 269 -3.60 24.30 -2.71
C ASP A 269 -2.24 24.91 -2.36
N ALA A 270 -1.83 25.98 -3.07
CA ALA A 270 -0.50 26.55 -2.93
C ALA A 270 -0.21 27.15 -1.53
N ASP A 271 -1.25 27.61 -0.84
CA ASP A 271 -1.19 28.18 0.51
C ASP A 271 -1.72 27.23 1.59
N ALA A 272 -1.86 25.94 1.28
CA ALA A 272 -2.24 24.93 2.26
C ALA A 272 -1.13 24.68 3.29
N GLU A 273 -1.51 24.60 4.55
CA GLU A 273 -0.60 24.26 5.64
C GLU A 273 -0.73 22.78 6.01
N TYR A 274 0.40 22.13 6.32
CA TYR A 274 0.44 20.78 6.86
C TYR A 274 0.76 20.84 8.36
N ASP A 275 0.19 19.92 9.14
CA ASP A 275 0.53 19.80 10.57
C ASP A 275 2.02 19.45 10.77
N LYS A 276 2.63 18.78 9.79
CA LYS A 276 4.06 18.45 9.80
C LYS A 276 4.64 18.41 8.39
N VAL A 277 5.82 18.99 8.19
CA VAL A 277 6.58 18.89 6.94
C VAL A 277 7.96 18.32 7.24
N VAL A 278 8.40 17.34 6.44
CA VAL A 278 9.76 16.79 6.48
C VAL A 278 10.30 16.76 5.07
N THR A 279 11.52 17.27 4.88
CA THR A 279 12.15 17.41 3.56
C THR A 279 13.44 16.60 3.49
N PHE A 280 13.68 15.96 2.36
CA PHE A 280 14.89 15.19 2.05
C PHE A 280 15.45 15.58 0.68
N ASP A 281 16.78 15.51 0.56
CA ASP A 281 17.48 15.64 -0.72
C ASP A 281 17.63 14.24 -1.35
N ALA A 282 17.18 14.10 -2.60
CA ALA A 282 17.26 12.87 -3.37
C ALA A 282 18.71 12.44 -3.60
N SER A 283 19.66 13.38 -3.63
CA SER A 283 21.08 13.10 -3.81
C SER A 283 21.73 12.40 -2.61
N ASP A 284 21.10 12.47 -1.42
CA ASP A 284 21.53 11.73 -0.25
C ASP A 284 21.14 10.24 -0.31
N ILE A 285 20.25 9.87 -1.23
CA ILE A 285 19.68 8.52 -1.34
C ILE A 285 20.58 7.69 -2.25
N GLU A 286 20.95 6.51 -1.75
CA GLU A 286 21.69 5.46 -2.46
C GLU A 286 20.86 4.17 -2.40
N PRO A 287 21.21 3.11 -3.16
CA PRO A 287 20.55 1.83 -2.98
C PRO A 287 20.58 1.40 -1.51
N MET A 288 19.41 1.09 -0.95
CA MET A 288 19.18 0.83 0.46
C MET A 288 18.99 -0.67 0.71
N ILE A 289 19.29 -1.08 1.93
CA ILE A 289 19.02 -2.42 2.44
C ILE A 289 18.70 -2.35 3.92
N THR A 290 17.78 -3.18 4.39
CA THR A 290 17.51 -3.35 5.81
C THR A 290 18.43 -4.41 6.40
N PHE A 291 19.18 -4.07 7.45
CA PHE A 291 20.11 -4.99 8.12
C PHE A 291 19.50 -5.66 9.36
N GLY A 292 18.31 -5.22 9.79
CA GLY A 292 17.68 -5.64 11.05
C GLY A 292 16.32 -6.30 10.85
N THR A 293 15.56 -6.35 11.94
CA THR A 293 14.24 -7.01 11.99
C THR A 293 13.06 -6.04 11.85
N ASN A 294 13.33 -4.77 11.53
CA ASN A 294 12.30 -3.80 11.19
C ASN A 294 12.77 -2.84 10.09
N PRO A 295 11.85 -2.18 9.37
CA PRO A 295 12.16 -1.34 8.22
C PRO A 295 12.98 -0.07 8.52
N ALA A 296 12.95 0.45 9.76
CA ALA A 296 13.78 1.59 10.16
C ALA A 296 15.26 1.23 10.33
N MET A 297 15.58 -0.06 10.41
CA MET A 297 16.97 -0.55 10.37
C MET A 297 17.47 -0.61 8.93
N GLY A 298 17.29 0.48 8.18
CA GLY A 298 17.75 0.69 6.81
C GLY A 298 19.12 1.38 6.77
N ILE A 299 19.98 0.93 5.87
CA ILE A 299 21.26 1.58 5.57
C ILE A 299 21.48 1.65 4.07
N LYS A 300 22.32 2.59 3.66
CA LYS A 300 22.91 2.58 2.32
C LYS A 300 23.70 1.30 2.13
N ILE A 301 23.64 0.69 0.95
CA ILE A 301 24.41 -0.52 0.63
C ILE A 301 25.93 -0.29 0.73
N SER A 302 26.37 0.95 0.57
CA SER A 302 27.77 1.40 0.74
C SER A 302 28.19 1.53 2.20
N GLY A 303 27.24 1.57 3.13
CA GLY A 303 27.47 1.79 4.55
C GLY A 303 27.86 0.54 5.33
N SER A 304 28.01 0.75 6.64
CA SER A 304 28.25 -0.28 7.64
C SER A 304 27.09 -0.36 8.62
N VAL A 305 26.87 -1.53 9.21
CA VAL A 305 25.91 -1.74 10.31
C VAL A 305 26.20 -0.74 11.44
N PRO A 306 25.26 0.14 11.83
CA PRO A 306 25.52 1.16 12.85
C PRO A 306 25.78 0.55 14.23
N LEU A 307 26.58 1.26 15.05
CA LEU A 307 26.82 0.88 16.44
C LEU A 307 25.53 1.00 17.28
N PRO A 308 25.19 0.00 18.10
CA PRO A 308 24.04 0.09 19.00
C PRO A 308 24.31 1.16 20.05
N ASN A 309 23.58 2.28 20.02
CA ASN A 309 23.69 3.36 21.00
C ASN A 309 23.00 3.00 22.33
N GLY A 310 23.39 1.88 22.94
CA GLY A 310 22.83 1.39 24.20
C GLY A 310 21.48 0.67 24.09
N ASP A 311 20.82 0.72 22.94
CA ASP A 311 19.51 0.08 22.69
C ASP A 311 19.58 -1.46 22.72
N GLN A 312 18.85 -2.07 23.65
CA GLN A 312 18.76 -3.53 23.78
C GLN A 312 17.96 -4.17 22.66
N SER A 313 16.91 -3.52 22.14
CA SER A 313 16.14 -4.02 21.00
C SER A 313 17.03 -4.12 19.76
N TYR A 314 17.85 -3.10 19.54
CA TYR A 314 18.81 -3.07 18.44
C TYR A 314 19.82 -4.23 18.53
N ARG A 315 20.36 -4.51 19.72
CA ARG A 315 21.27 -5.66 19.93
C ARG A 315 20.57 -6.99 19.62
N LYS A 316 19.33 -7.19 20.10
CA LYS A 316 18.56 -8.41 19.81
C LYS A 316 18.34 -8.60 18.31
N SER A 317 18.07 -7.53 17.56
CA SER A 317 17.93 -7.60 16.11
C SER A 317 19.25 -8.01 15.44
N LEU A 318 20.40 -7.48 15.88
CA LEU A 318 21.70 -7.89 15.37
C LEU A 318 22.02 -9.36 15.66
N ASP A 319 21.75 -9.81 16.89
CA ASP A 319 21.95 -11.21 17.31
C ASP A 319 21.08 -12.16 16.46
N TYR A 320 19.80 -11.80 16.25
CA TYR A 320 18.90 -12.56 15.39
C TYR A 320 19.39 -12.63 13.94
N MET A 321 19.85 -11.49 13.40
CA MET A 321 20.37 -11.40 12.04
C MET A 321 21.79 -11.96 11.89
N GLN A 322 22.44 -12.33 13.00
CA GLN A 322 23.84 -12.79 13.05
C GLN A 322 24.81 -11.77 12.42
N LEU A 323 24.61 -10.50 12.76
CA LEU A 323 25.41 -9.38 12.27
C LEU A 323 26.13 -8.66 13.41
N GLU A 324 27.40 -8.32 13.19
CA GLU A 324 28.15 -7.46 14.10
C GLU A 324 28.05 -5.99 13.67
N ALA A 325 28.16 -5.08 14.63
CA ALA A 325 28.20 -3.65 14.32
C ALA A 325 29.52 -3.26 13.64
N GLY A 326 29.48 -2.26 12.77
CA GLY A 326 30.61 -1.76 11.99
C GLY A 326 30.91 -2.55 10.71
N VAL A 327 30.32 -3.74 10.52
CA VAL A 327 30.56 -4.56 9.33
C VAL A 327 29.79 -4.05 8.11
N SER A 328 30.36 -4.25 6.91
CA SER A 328 29.62 -4.06 5.67
C SER A 328 28.74 -5.27 5.37
N LEU A 329 27.61 -5.05 4.69
CA LEU A 329 26.78 -6.12 4.16
C LEU A 329 27.27 -6.64 2.81
N LYS A 330 28.09 -5.85 2.09
CA LYS A 330 28.64 -6.27 0.80
C LYS A 330 29.51 -7.52 0.97
N GLY A 331 29.27 -8.51 0.13
CA GLY A 331 30.02 -9.78 0.13
C GLY A 331 29.52 -10.82 1.11
N LYS A 332 28.48 -10.52 1.91
CA LYS A 332 27.83 -11.55 2.73
C LYS A 332 27.06 -12.54 1.83
N PRO A 333 27.12 -13.85 2.12
CA PRO A 333 26.38 -14.85 1.37
C PRO A 333 24.87 -14.67 1.57
N VAL A 334 24.10 -15.09 0.57
CA VAL A 334 22.63 -15.17 0.63
C VAL A 334 22.21 -16.58 0.20
N ASP A 335 21.18 -17.13 0.82
CA ASP A 335 20.70 -18.49 0.53
C ASP A 335 19.47 -18.48 -0.38
N TYR A 336 18.61 -17.46 -0.22
CA TYR A 336 17.35 -17.32 -0.95
C TYR A 336 17.21 -15.90 -1.49
N VAL A 337 16.61 -15.76 -2.67
CA VAL A 337 16.25 -14.48 -3.27
C VAL A 337 14.80 -14.55 -3.73
N PHE A 338 13.95 -13.73 -3.11
CA PHE A 338 12.56 -13.59 -3.47
C PHE A 338 12.35 -12.25 -4.19
N ILE A 339 11.64 -12.31 -5.32
CA ILE A 339 11.26 -11.15 -6.12
C ILE A 339 9.74 -11.17 -6.22
N GLY A 340 9.08 -10.08 -5.85
CA GLY A 340 7.62 -10.02 -5.78
C GLY A 340 7.16 -9.37 -4.47
N SER A 341 5.97 -9.78 -4.01
CA SER A 341 5.16 -9.21 -2.90
C SER A 341 4.25 -8.05 -3.31
N CYS A 342 3.36 -7.65 -2.41
CA CYS A 342 2.43 -6.52 -2.60
C CYS A 342 3.15 -5.19 -2.89
N THR A 343 4.38 -5.02 -2.39
CA THR A 343 5.16 -3.79 -2.58
C THR A 343 5.75 -3.68 -3.99
N ASN A 344 6.32 -4.77 -4.53
CA ASN A 344 7.13 -4.80 -5.76
C ASN A 344 6.93 -6.13 -6.52
N SER A 345 5.84 -6.28 -7.26
CA SER A 345 5.56 -7.44 -8.12
C SER A 345 5.03 -7.06 -9.49
N ARG A 346 5.09 -5.78 -9.84
CA ARG A 346 4.47 -5.25 -11.06
C ARG A 346 5.39 -5.52 -12.25
N ILE A 347 4.83 -5.39 -13.46
CA ILE A 347 5.56 -5.72 -14.69
C ILE A 347 6.89 -4.96 -14.84
N GLU A 348 6.97 -3.72 -14.35
CA GLU A 348 8.20 -2.93 -14.36
C GLU A 348 9.28 -3.50 -13.44
N ASP A 349 8.89 -3.96 -12.24
CA ASP A 349 9.81 -4.62 -11.29
C ASP A 349 10.42 -5.88 -11.94
N LEU A 350 9.57 -6.70 -12.56
CA LEU A 350 10.00 -7.93 -13.24
C LEU A 350 10.89 -7.63 -14.45
N ARG A 351 10.60 -6.57 -15.21
CA ARG A 351 11.46 -6.11 -16.32
C ARG A 351 12.80 -5.59 -15.81
N ALA A 352 12.85 -4.89 -14.68
CA ALA A 352 14.08 -4.42 -14.07
C ALA A 352 14.97 -5.60 -13.65
N VAL A 353 14.39 -6.59 -12.98
CA VAL A 353 15.05 -7.85 -12.62
C VAL A 353 15.56 -8.56 -13.87
N ALA A 354 14.71 -8.75 -14.88
CA ALA A 354 15.07 -9.44 -16.13
C ALA A 354 16.26 -8.77 -16.82
N LYS A 355 16.33 -7.43 -16.84
CA LYS A 355 17.49 -6.69 -17.37
C LYS A 355 18.78 -6.97 -16.59
N ILE A 356 18.70 -7.11 -15.27
CA ILE A 356 19.87 -7.37 -14.40
C ILE A 356 20.39 -8.79 -14.58
N VAL A 357 19.49 -9.77 -14.69
CA VAL A 357 19.84 -11.20 -14.74
C VAL A 357 19.99 -11.73 -16.16
N LYS A 358 19.71 -10.92 -17.18
CA LYS A 358 19.92 -11.30 -18.58
C LYS A 358 21.35 -11.81 -18.78
N GLU A 359 21.48 -12.99 -19.39
CA GLU A 359 22.74 -13.70 -19.64
C GLU A 359 23.51 -14.14 -18.39
N LYS A 360 22.92 -14.01 -17.20
CA LYS A 360 23.47 -14.52 -15.94
C LYS A 360 22.75 -15.79 -15.52
N LYS A 361 23.39 -16.55 -14.63
CA LYS A 361 22.80 -17.69 -13.93
C LYS A 361 22.77 -17.38 -12.44
N LYS A 362 21.80 -17.95 -11.72
CA LYS A 362 21.86 -17.94 -10.25
C LYS A 362 23.15 -18.64 -9.80
N ALA A 363 23.74 -18.18 -8.69
CA ALA A 363 24.90 -18.85 -8.12
C ALA A 363 24.49 -20.22 -7.53
N ASP A 364 25.44 -21.17 -7.50
CA ASP A 364 25.17 -22.56 -7.10
C ASP A 364 24.66 -22.69 -5.65
N ASN A 365 25.04 -21.75 -4.79
CA ASN A 365 24.63 -21.70 -3.39
C ASN A 365 23.24 -21.06 -3.17
N ILE A 366 22.61 -20.52 -4.21
CA ILE A 366 21.24 -20.00 -4.11
C ILE A 366 20.28 -21.18 -4.28
N THR A 367 19.42 -21.38 -3.30
CA THR A 367 18.38 -22.42 -3.36
C THR A 367 17.33 -22.07 -4.40
#